data_AF-A0A7C2N6G6-F1
#
_entry.id   AF-A0A7C2N6G6-F1
#
_cell.length_a   1.000
_cell.length_b   1.000
_cell.length_c   1.000
_cell.angle_alpha   90.00
_cell.angle_beta   90.00
_cell.angle_gamma   90.00
#
_symmetry.space_group_name_H-M   'P 1'
#
loop_
_entity.id
_entity.type
_entity.pdbx_description
1 polymer ?
#
loop_
_entity_poly.entity_id
_entity_poly.type
_entity_poly.pdbx_seq_one_letter_code
_entity_poly.pdbx_strand_id
1 'polypeptide(L)'
;MTFNRVQGKAALGFFLLIAVFLFAFAYSQEKLSSHGLEYSVTEVRPGDHCIVSGKPLGPNDLCLMVEGRRVPLKREALDVFLQNPEKYFAKLQPKSALFTEDMGQGKPLNLSWFFFGVYVLAGLVFAALTAHAAVAKGLYPIPWFFAGLLINVFGYLAVLTRKSESAQEVPEGLTKVPVTAQPVNCVKCGYENHPSAKTCSACGSAIAPQVISEAERAGLR
;
A
#
# COMPACT_ATOMS: atom_id res chain seq x y z
N MET A 1 -27.70 16.74 -27.05
CA MET A 1 -26.37 16.28 -26.61
C MET A 1 -26.49 15.72 -25.20
N THR A 2 -26.51 14.40 -25.09
CA THR A 2 -26.78 13.65 -23.85
C THR A 2 -25.57 12.75 -23.58
N PHE A 3 -24.62 13.22 -22.77
CA PHE A 3 -23.43 12.44 -22.41
C PHE A 3 -23.59 11.81 -21.02
N ASN A 4 -23.85 10.50 -21.05
CA ASN A 4 -23.43 9.43 -20.14
C ASN A 4 -23.40 9.66 -18.62
N ARG A 5 -24.45 9.16 -17.96
CA ARG A 5 -24.65 9.07 -16.49
C ARG A 5 -24.40 7.65 -15.94
N VAL A 6 -23.48 6.86 -16.52
CA VAL A 6 -23.46 5.39 -16.32
C VAL A 6 -22.27 4.85 -15.49
N GLN A 7 -21.22 5.59 -15.18
CA GLN A 7 -20.02 4.98 -14.55
C GLN A 7 -20.00 4.88 -13.01
N GLY A 8 -21.04 5.32 -12.29
CA GLY A 8 -21.00 5.44 -10.82
C GLY A 8 -21.26 4.17 -9.99
N LYS A 9 -21.78 3.08 -10.57
CA LYS A 9 -22.23 1.90 -9.80
C LYS A 9 -21.29 0.69 -9.83
N ALA A 10 -20.31 0.65 -10.73
CA ALA A 10 -19.43 -0.51 -10.89
C ALA A 10 -18.28 -0.58 -9.86
N ALA A 11 -17.81 0.56 -9.33
CA ALA A 11 -16.63 0.59 -8.47
C ALA A 11 -16.89 0.13 -7.02
N LEU A 12 -18.13 0.28 -6.51
CA LEU A 12 -18.45 -0.01 -5.10
C LEU A 12 -18.62 -1.51 -4.82
N GLY A 13 -19.07 -2.28 -5.82
CA GLY A 13 -19.24 -3.74 -5.68
C GLY A 13 -17.92 -4.52 -5.69
N PHE A 14 -16.89 -4.00 -6.38
CA PHE A 14 -15.63 -4.71 -6.56
C PHE A 14 -14.77 -4.75 -5.30
N PHE A 15 -14.78 -3.68 -4.49
CA PHE A 15 -14.01 -3.62 -3.25
C PHE A 15 -14.59 -4.49 -2.12
N LEU A 16 -15.92 -4.62 -2.07
CA LEU A 16 -16.59 -5.41 -1.02
C LEU A 16 -16.40 -6.92 -1.25
N LEU A 17 -16.31 -7.36 -2.51
CA LEU A 17 -15.98 -8.74 -2.88
C LEU A 17 -14.54 -9.14 -2.54
N ILE A 18 -13.55 -8.26 -2.74
CA ILE A 18 -12.14 -8.56 -2.41
C ILE A 18 -11.95 -8.69 -0.88
N ALA A 19 -12.62 -7.86 -0.09
CA ALA A 19 -12.53 -7.92 1.36
C ALA A 19 -13.13 -9.21 1.94
N VAL A 20 -14.28 -9.66 1.41
CA VAL A 20 -14.89 -10.94 1.84
C VAL A 20 -14.06 -12.14 1.38
N PHE A 21 -13.46 -12.08 0.18
CA PHE A 21 -12.63 -13.17 -0.35
C PHE A 21 -11.32 -13.35 0.46
N LEU A 22 -10.67 -12.26 0.86
CA LEU A 22 -9.47 -12.33 1.70
C LEU A 22 -9.78 -12.80 3.13
N PHE A 23 -10.93 -12.41 3.69
CA PHE A 23 -11.36 -12.85 5.02
C PHE A 23 -11.74 -14.35 5.04
N ALA A 24 -12.36 -14.86 3.97
CA ALA A 24 -12.69 -16.28 3.84
C ALA A 24 -11.45 -17.16 3.61
N PHE A 25 -10.44 -16.66 2.88
CA PHE A 25 -9.22 -17.42 2.62
C PHE A 25 -8.33 -17.55 3.86
N ALA A 26 -8.26 -16.50 4.69
CA ALA A 26 -7.52 -16.54 5.96
C ALA A 26 -8.15 -17.48 6.99
N TYR A 27 -9.49 -17.53 7.08
CA TYR A 27 -10.20 -18.41 8.00
C TYR A 27 -10.12 -19.91 7.62
N SER A 28 -9.84 -20.22 6.35
CA SER A 28 -9.79 -21.60 5.84
C SER A 28 -8.45 -22.32 6.08
N GLN A 29 -7.36 -21.60 6.37
CA GLN A 29 -6.03 -22.21 6.59
C GLN A 29 -5.84 -22.72 8.03
N GLU A 30 -6.63 -22.24 8.99
CA GLU A 30 -6.34 -22.44 10.43
C GLU A 30 -6.88 -23.77 11.00
N LYS A 31 -7.68 -24.54 10.27
CA LYS A 31 -8.50 -25.62 10.87
C LYS A 31 -8.24 -27.07 10.42
N LEU A 32 -7.21 -27.36 9.60
CA LEU A 32 -7.10 -28.68 8.95
C LEU A 32 -5.79 -29.47 9.15
N SER A 33 -5.06 -29.29 10.25
CA SER A 33 -3.84 -30.09 10.51
C SER A 33 -3.67 -30.58 11.96
N SER A 34 -4.74 -30.73 12.73
CA SER A 34 -4.62 -31.37 14.05
C SER A 34 -4.62 -32.90 13.92
N HIS A 35 -3.42 -33.48 14.06
CA HIS A 35 -3.08 -34.89 14.33
C HIS A 35 -2.73 -35.85 13.17
N GLY A 36 -2.02 -35.36 12.15
CA GLY A 36 -1.33 -36.18 11.14
C GLY A 36 0.15 -35.85 11.05
N LEU A 37 0.87 -35.83 12.17
CA LEU A 37 2.31 -35.53 12.17
C LEU A 37 3.07 -36.65 11.44
N GLU A 38 3.47 -36.39 10.20
CA GLU A 38 4.36 -37.27 9.46
C GLU A 38 5.77 -37.14 10.05
N TYR A 39 6.27 -38.25 10.61
CA TYR A 39 7.62 -38.30 11.16
C TYR A 39 8.36 -39.52 10.65
N SER A 40 9.67 -39.36 10.41
CA SER A 40 10.59 -40.47 10.15
C SER A 40 11.54 -40.64 11.31
N VAL A 41 11.92 -41.88 11.61
CA VAL A 41 12.88 -42.18 12.69
C VAL A 41 14.29 -42.16 12.11
N THR A 42 15.20 -41.46 12.77
CA THR A 42 16.63 -41.36 12.42
C THR A 42 17.50 -41.73 13.62
N GLU A 43 18.74 -42.13 13.38
CA GLU A 43 19.71 -42.48 14.42
C GLU A 43 20.14 -41.27 15.26
N VAL A 44 20.37 -41.51 16.55
CA VAL A 44 20.83 -40.54 17.56
C VAL A 44 22.31 -40.23 17.34
N ARG A 45 22.70 -38.95 17.47
CA ARG A 45 24.11 -38.52 17.39
C ARG A 45 24.73 -38.40 18.79
N PRO A 46 26.05 -38.63 18.93
CA PRO A 46 26.74 -38.42 20.19
C PRO A 46 26.64 -36.94 20.60
N GLY A 47 26.18 -36.68 21.83
CA GLY A 47 25.93 -35.34 22.35
C GLY A 47 24.47 -34.87 22.26
N ASP A 48 23.58 -35.64 21.65
CA ASP A 48 22.16 -35.31 21.63
C ASP A 48 21.53 -35.45 23.05
N HIS A 49 20.67 -34.49 23.40
CA HIS A 49 19.93 -34.48 24.66
C HIS A 49 18.43 -34.52 24.37
N CYS A 50 17.68 -35.24 25.21
CA CYS A 50 16.23 -35.31 25.09
C CYS A 50 15.62 -33.91 25.24
N ILE A 51 14.82 -33.49 24.27
CA ILE A 51 14.17 -32.17 24.31
C ILE A 51 13.14 -32.02 25.45
N VAL A 52 12.51 -33.12 25.83
CA VAL A 52 11.48 -33.13 26.88
C VAL A 52 12.12 -33.15 28.26
N SER A 53 13.06 -34.08 28.50
CA SER A 53 13.63 -34.33 29.83
C SER A 53 14.99 -33.68 30.09
N GLY A 54 15.68 -33.21 29.05
CA GLY A 54 17.02 -32.60 29.14
C GLY A 54 18.16 -33.59 29.40
N LYS A 55 17.88 -34.88 29.57
CA LYS A 55 18.89 -35.92 29.85
C LYS A 55 19.63 -36.32 28.56
N PRO A 56 20.92 -36.73 28.64
CA PRO A 56 21.65 -37.25 27.48
C PRO A 56 20.99 -38.53 26.95
N LEU A 57 21.07 -38.72 25.63
CA LEU A 57 20.51 -39.88 24.93
C LEU A 57 21.52 -41.02 24.81
N GLY A 58 21.03 -42.24 24.94
CA GLY A 58 21.79 -43.48 24.71
C GLY A 58 21.58 -44.06 23.31
N PRO A 59 22.29 -45.14 22.96
CA PRO A 59 22.20 -45.78 21.64
C PRO A 59 20.83 -46.41 21.33
N ASN A 60 20.00 -46.66 22.36
CA ASN A 60 18.67 -47.26 22.22
C ASN A 60 17.53 -46.22 22.15
N ASP A 61 17.85 -44.92 22.25
CA ASP A 61 16.87 -43.85 22.18
C ASP A 61 16.52 -43.48 20.72
N LEU A 62 15.61 -42.53 20.53
CA LEU A 62 15.02 -42.19 19.23
C LEU A 62 15.32 -40.74 18.85
N CYS A 63 15.59 -40.48 17.58
CA CYS A 63 15.55 -39.13 17.02
C CYS A 63 14.47 -39.08 15.94
N LEU A 64 13.45 -38.25 16.13
CA LEU A 64 12.41 -38.07 15.11
C LEU A 64 12.82 -36.97 14.14
N MET A 65 12.48 -37.13 12.87
CA MET A 65 12.56 -36.11 11.85
C MET A 65 11.14 -35.64 11.54
N VAL A 66 10.81 -34.43 11.99
CA VAL A 66 9.49 -33.82 11.80
C VAL A 66 9.70 -32.52 11.05
N GLU A 67 9.06 -32.38 9.88
CA GLU A 67 9.19 -31.19 9.00
C GLU A 67 10.66 -30.83 8.70
N GLY A 68 11.51 -31.85 8.50
CA GLY A 68 12.94 -31.66 8.23
C GLY A 68 13.79 -31.28 9.46
N ARG A 69 13.23 -31.28 10.67
CA ARG A 69 13.94 -30.94 11.92
C ARG A 69 14.18 -32.20 12.77
N ARG A 70 15.41 -32.33 13.31
CA ARG A 70 15.79 -33.40 14.25
C ARG A 70 15.25 -33.11 15.65
N VAL A 71 14.44 -34.01 16.18
CA VAL A 71 13.85 -33.96 17.51
C VAL A 71 14.39 -35.13 18.34
N PRO A 72 15.51 -34.93 19.07
CA PRO A 72 16.09 -35.95 19.93
C PRO A 72 15.17 -36.23 21.15
N LEU A 73 14.73 -37.48 21.31
CA LEU A 73 13.74 -37.89 22.31
C LEU A 73 14.12 -39.22 22.98
N LYS A 74 13.95 -39.29 24.30
CA LYS A 74 13.95 -40.59 24.97
C LYS A 74 12.68 -41.35 24.63
N ARG A 75 12.77 -42.67 24.53
CA ARG A 75 11.60 -43.53 24.22
C ARG A 75 10.45 -43.33 25.23
N GLU A 76 10.78 -43.18 26.51
CA GLU A 76 9.81 -42.90 27.59
C GLU A 76 9.12 -41.52 27.49
N ALA A 77 9.73 -40.57 26.78
CA ALA A 77 9.23 -39.21 26.64
C ALA A 77 8.43 -38.99 25.35
N LEU A 78 8.28 -40.03 24.52
CA LEU A 78 7.59 -39.96 23.23
C LEU A 78 6.12 -39.57 23.41
N ASP A 79 5.42 -40.21 24.34
CA ASP A 79 3.98 -39.95 24.55
C ASP A 79 3.73 -38.52 25.05
N VAL A 80 4.61 -38.02 25.94
CA VAL A 80 4.55 -36.64 26.45
C VAL A 80 4.78 -35.63 25.32
N PHE A 81 5.70 -35.94 24.39
CA PHE A 81 5.93 -35.12 23.21
C PHE A 81 4.73 -35.14 22.26
N LEU A 82 4.15 -36.31 21.97
CA LEU A 82 3.00 -36.46 21.07
C LEU A 82 1.73 -35.79 21.59
N GLN A 83 1.57 -35.68 22.91
CA GLN A 83 0.46 -34.94 23.52
C GLN A 83 0.53 -33.42 23.25
N ASN A 84 1.73 -32.83 23.19
CA ASN A 84 1.92 -31.39 23.03
C ASN A 84 3.19 -31.06 22.21
N PRO A 85 3.25 -31.42 20.91
CA PRO A 85 4.46 -31.33 20.10
C PRO A 85 4.93 -29.87 19.92
N GLU A 86 3.99 -28.94 19.72
CA GLU A 86 4.25 -27.51 19.52
C GLU A 86 5.06 -26.87 20.65
N LYS A 87 4.75 -27.26 21.90
CA LYS A 87 5.43 -26.76 23.10
C LYS A 87 6.94 -27.03 23.06
N TYR A 88 7.33 -28.17 22.49
CA TYR A 88 8.73 -28.59 22.42
C TYR A 88 9.39 -28.06 21.14
N PHE A 89 8.68 -27.95 20.01
CA PHE A 89 9.23 -27.34 18.80
C PHE A 89 9.69 -25.89 18.99
N ALA A 90 8.98 -25.11 19.80
CA ALA A 90 9.39 -23.75 20.16
C ALA A 90 10.79 -23.67 20.81
N LYS A 91 11.28 -24.76 21.42
CA LYS A 91 12.64 -24.84 22.00
C LYS A 91 13.72 -25.16 20.97
N LEU A 92 13.37 -25.80 19.85
CA LEU A 92 14.32 -26.17 18.79
C LEU A 92 14.55 -25.07 17.78
N GLN A 93 13.66 -24.08 17.69
CA GLN A 93 13.87 -22.98 16.77
C GLN A 93 15.13 -22.21 17.18
N PRO A 94 16.11 -22.06 16.28
CA PRO A 94 17.30 -21.29 16.58
C PRO A 94 16.87 -19.87 16.89
N LYS A 95 17.23 -19.38 18.08
CA LYS A 95 17.10 -17.98 18.46
C LYS A 95 18.15 -17.17 17.69
N SER A 96 18.00 -17.10 16.37
CA SER A 96 18.81 -16.25 15.53
C SER A 96 18.26 -14.83 15.63
N ALA A 97 19.12 -13.86 15.92
CA ALA A 97 18.75 -12.45 16.08
C ALA A 97 18.11 -11.82 14.81
N LEU A 98 18.16 -12.51 13.66
CA LEU A 98 17.65 -12.03 12.38
C LEU A 98 16.32 -12.67 11.95
N PHE A 99 15.93 -13.80 12.56
CA PHE A 99 14.68 -14.50 12.24
C PHE A 99 14.00 -14.91 13.55
N THR A 100 13.47 -13.92 14.25
CA THR A 100 12.55 -14.17 15.36
C THR A 100 11.18 -14.46 14.77
N GLU A 101 10.99 -15.66 14.23
CA GLU A 101 9.64 -16.19 14.07
C GLU A 101 9.14 -16.53 15.47
N ASP A 102 8.53 -15.55 16.15
CA ASP A 102 7.80 -15.75 17.40
C ASP A 102 6.57 -16.63 17.11
N MET A 103 6.77 -17.94 16.98
CA MET A 103 5.70 -18.95 17.01
C MET A 103 5.14 -19.13 18.43
N GLY A 104 5.79 -18.54 19.44
CA GLY A 104 5.26 -18.50 20.80
C GLY A 104 4.21 -17.42 20.92
N GLN A 105 2.94 -17.76 20.63
CA GLN A 105 1.75 -16.91 20.87
C GLN A 105 2.09 -15.41 20.85
N GLY A 106 2.60 -14.92 19.71
CA GLY A 106 2.88 -13.51 19.54
C GLY A 106 1.63 -12.77 19.99
N LYS A 107 1.78 -11.89 21.00
CA LYS A 107 0.64 -11.18 21.60
C LYS A 107 -0.20 -10.66 20.43
N PRO A 108 -1.47 -11.10 20.28
CA PRO A 108 -2.24 -10.84 19.07
C PRO A 108 -2.16 -9.35 18.81
N LEU A 109 -1.81 -8.99 17.56
CA LEU A 109 -1.67 -7.59 17.16
C LEU A 109 -2.89 -6.85 17.69
N ASN A 110 -2.63 -5.79 18.47
CA ASN A 110 -3.72 -5.04 19.05
C ASN A 110 -4.64 -4.62 17.91
N LEU A 111 -5.90 -5.04 18.00
CA LEU A 111 -6.90 -4.81 16.97
C LEU A 111 -6.98 -3.32 16.58
N SER A 112 -6.74 -2.42 17.53
CA SER A 112 -6.63 -0.98 17.29
C SER A 112 -5.49 -0.61 16.32
N TRP A 113 -4.32 -1.23 16.43
CA TRP A 113 -3.19 -1.00 15.52
C TRP A 113 -3.48 -1.50 14.11
N PHE A 114 -4.18 -2.64 13.99
CA PHE A 114 -4.62 -3.14 12.70
C PHE A 114 -5.57 -2.15 12.01
N PHE A 115 -6.62 -1.69 12.72
CA PHE A 115 -7.55 -0.71 12.17
C PHE A 115 -6.90 0.64 11.88
N PHE A 116 -5.94 1.07 12.69
CA PHE A 116 -5.14 2.26 12.41
C PHE A 116 -4.38 2.13 11.09
N GLY A 117 -3.71 0.99 10.85
CA GLY A 117 -3.02 0.72 9.60
C GLY A 117 -3.96 0.74 8.39
N VAL A 118 -5.12 0.08 8.50
CA VAL A 118 -6.16 0.08 7.45
C VAL A 118 -6.68 1.50 7.18
N TYR A 119 -6.90 2.29 8.23
CA TYR A 119 -7.33 3.69 8.10
C TYR A 119 -6.30 4.56 7.37
N VAL A 120 -5.02 4.45 7.72
CA VAL A 120 -3.94 5.18 7.05
C VAL A 120 -3.83 4.77 5.57
N LEU A 121 -3.93 3.47 5.28
CA LEU A 121 -3.89 2.97 3.90
C LEU A 121 -5.06 3.51 3.07
N ALA A 122 -6.28 3.48 3.62
CA ALA A 122 -7.46 4.08 2.99
C ALA A 122 -7.28 5.59 2.76
N GLY A 123 -6.72 6.30 3.74
CA GLY A 123 -6.42 7.72 3.65
C GLY A 123 -5.48 8.06 2.50
N LEU A 124 -4.43 7.28 2.30
CA LEU A 124 -3.49 7.47 1.19
C LEU A 124 -4.16 7.29 -0.18
N VAL A 125 -5.04 6.30 -0.32
CA VAL A 125 -5.81 6.08 -1.56
C VAL A 125 -6.71 7.28 -1.84
N PHE A 126 -7.47 7.75 -0.85
CA PHE A 126 -8.34 8.91 -1.01
C PHE A 126 -7.55 10.21 -1.22
N ALA A 127 -6.39 10.39 -0.59
CA ALA A 127 -5.52 11.54 -0.80
C ALA A 127 -5.09 11.67 -2.27
N ALA A 128 -4.66 10.56 -2.88
CA ALA A 128 -4.29 10.51 -4.30
C ALA A 128 -5.48 10.82 -5.21
N LEU A 129 -6.64 10.19 -4.99
CA LEU A 129 -7.86 10.44 -5.78
C LEU A 129 -8.35 11.88 -5.66
N THR A 130 -8.27 12.46 -4.46
CA THR A 130 -8.72 13.83 -4.18
C THR A 130 -7.79 14.86 -4.83
N ALA A 131 -6.47 14.66 -4.76
CA ALA A 131 -5.50 15.50 -5.45
C ALA A 131 -5.68 15.44 -6.97
N HIS A 132 -5.87 14.24 -7.54
CA HIS A 132 -6.12 14.07 -8.98
C HIS A 132 -7.41 14.77 -9.42
N ALA A 133 -8.51 14.59 -8.69
CA ALA A 133 -9.78 15.27 -8.97
C ALA A 133 -9.67 16.81 -8.82
N ALA A 134 -8.83 17.30 -7.90
CA ALA A 134 -8.56 18.72 -7.75
C ALA A 134 -7.85 19.30 -8.98
N VAL A 135 -6.80 18.62 -9.48
CA VAL A 135 -6.09 19.03 -10.72
C VAL A 135 -7.05 19.07 -11.90
N ALA A 136 -7.89 18.05 -12.06
CA ALA A 136 -8.88 17.98 -13.14
C ALA A 136 -9.92 19.12 -13.10
N LYS A 137 -10.08 19.80 -11.95
CA LYS A 137 -10.97 20.95 -11.76
C LYS A 137 -10.27 22.30 -11.75
N GLY A 138 -8.95 22.32 -11.97
CA GLY A 138 -8.14 23.54 -11.88
C GLY A 138 -7.86 24.03 -10.46
N LEU A 139 -8.05 23.18 -9.44
CA LEU A 139 -7.81 23.53 -8.03
C LEU A 139 -6.37 23.17 -7.61
N TYR A 140 -5.83 23.88 -6.60
CA TYR A 140 -4.52 23.57 -6.02
C TYR A 140 -4.50 22.17 -5.37
N PRO A 141 -3.65 21.22 -5.82
CA PRO A 141 -3.73 19.82 -5.38
C PRO A 141 -3.31 19.59 -3.93
N ILE A 142 -2.36 20.37 -3.41
CA ILE A 142 -1.75 20.15 -2.07
C ILE A 142 -2.79 20.17 -0.94
N PRO A 143 -3.64 21.21 -0.76
CA PRO A 143 -4.63 21.22 0.31
C PRO A 143 -5.65 20.07 0.18
N TRP A 144 -6.00 19.72 -1.06
CA TRP A 144 -6.97 18.67 -1.35
C TRP A 144 -6.40 17.26 -1.13
N PHE A 145 -5.09 17.05 -1.31
CA PHE A 145 -4.41 15.84 -0.89
C PHE A 145 -4.58 15.58 0.62
N PHE A 146 -4.27 16.59 1.44
CA PHE A 146 -4.41 16.48 2.90
C PHE A 146 -5.87 16.34 3.35
N ALA A 147 -6.80 16.99 2.66
CA ALA A 147 -8.22 16.78 2.91
C ALA A 147 -8.63 15.32 2.66
N GLY A 148 -8.17 14.71 1.55
CA GLY A 148 -8.38 13.29 1.28
C GLY A 148 -7.70 12.36 2.29
N LEU A 149 -6.50 12.72 2.79
CA LEU A 149 -5.77 11.92 3.77
C LEU A 149 -6.45 11.88 5.15
N LEU A 150 -6.84 13.04 5.67
CA LEU A 150 -7.37 13.18 7.02
C LEU A 150 -8.87 12.86 7.09
N ILE A 151 -9.62 13.22 6.05
CA ILE A 151 -11.08 13.14 6.03
C ILE A 151 -11.55 11.95 5.15
N ASN A 152 -10.64 11.27 4.45
CA ASN A 152 -10.93 10.12 3.59
C ASN A 152 -11.99 10.46 2.52
N VAL A 153 -13.04 9.65 2.45
CA VAL A 153 -14.12 9.72 1.46
C VAL A 153 -14.81 11.08 1.45
N PHE A 154 -14.96 11.77 2.59
CA PHE A 154 -15.63 13.07 2.58
C PHE A 154 -14.73 14.17 2.00
N GLY A 155 -13.40 14.06 2.12
CA GLY A 155 -12.46 14.96 1.44
C GLY A 155 -12.60 14.84 -0.08
N TYR A 156 -12.70 13.61 -0.58
CA TYR A 156 -12.96 13.34 -1.98
C TYR A 156 -14.32 13.88 -2.46
N LEU A 157 -15.40 13.61 -1.71
CA LEU A 157 -16.74 14.13 -2.04
C LEU A 157 -16.78 15.67 -2.04
N ALA A 158 -16.05 16.33 -1.13
CA ALA A 158 -15.96 17.79 -1.10
C ALA A 158 -15.29 18.37 -2.36
N VAL A 159 -14.30 17.68 -2.94
CA VAL A 159 -13.77 18.07 -4.27
C VAL A 159 -14.82 17.87 -5.34
N LEU A 160 -15.58 16.77 -5.33
CA LEU A 160 -16.57 16.47 -6.35
C LEU A 160 -17.71 17.51 -6.42
N THR A 161 -18.07 18.15 -5.31
CA THR A 161 -19.11 19.20 -5.27
C THR A 161 -18.63 20.58 -5.72
N ARG A 162 -17.33 20.83 -5.80
CA ARG A 162 -16.78 22.10 -6.29
C ARG A 162 -17.00 22.28 -7.79
N LYS A 163 -17.36 23.49 -8.22
CA LYS A 163 -17.41 23.88 -9.63
C LYS A 163 -16.00 23.86 -10.21
N SER A 164 -15.84 23.37 -11.44
CA SER A 164 -14.56 23.43 -12.15
C SER A 164 -14.24 24.89 -12.49
N GLU A 165 -13.03 25.34 -12.14
CA GLU A 165 -12.52 26.67 -12.54
C GLU A 165 -11.91 26.61 -13.96
N SER A 166 -11.47 25.42 -14.41
CA SER A 166 -10.97 25.21 -15.76
C SER A 166 -12.12 24.97 -16.74
N ALA A 167 -12.80 26.03 -17.13
CA ALA A 167 -13.80 26.01 -18.22
C ALA A 167 -13.16 26.15 -19.62
N GLN A 168 -11.84 26.06 -19.75
CA GLN A 168 -11.20 25.95 -21.06
C GLN A 168 -11.24 24.48 -21.50
N GLU A 169 -11.91 24.22 -22.64
CA GLU A 169 -11.90 22.93 -23.33
C GLU A 169 -10.46 22.56 -23.70
N VAL A 170 -9.78 21.85 -22.80
CA VAL A 170 -8.50 21.24 -23.12
C VAL A 170 -8.82 19.99 -23.95
N PRO A 171 -8.34 19.87 -25.19
CA PRO A 171 -8.58 18.70 -26.03
C PRO A 171 -8.09 17.42 -25.34
N GLU A 172 -8.83 16.33 -25.49
CA GLU A 172 -8.48 15.03 -24.92
C GLU A 172 -7.04 14.63 -25.33
N GLY A 173 -6.21 14.33 -24.33
CA GLY A 173 -4.81 13.91 -24.52
C GLY A 173 -3.75 14.96 -24.19
N LEU A 174 -4.11 16.24 -24.01
CA LEU A 174 -3.17 17.26 -23.52
C LEU A 174 -3.16 17.29 -21.98
N THR A 175 -2.25 16.53 -21.37
CA THR A 175 -2.04 16.48 -19.90
C THR A 175 -1.24 17.66 -19.35
N LYS A 176 -1.03 18.73 -20.13
CA LYS A 176 -0.40 19.94 -19.60
C LYS A 176 -1.40 20.63 -18.68
N VAL A 177 -1.01 20.86 -17.43
CA VAL A 177 -1.79 21.66 -16.47
C VAL A 177 -2.15 22.97 -17.16
N PRO A 178 -3.45 23.28 -17.37
CA PRO A 178 -3.89 24.45 -18.12
C PRO A 178 -3.69 25.70 -17.26
N VAL A 179 -2.43 26.10 -17.10
CA VAL A 179 -2.09 27.47 -16.67
C VAL A 179 -1.90 28.28 -17.94
N THR A 180 -2.95 28.40 -18.75
CA THR A 180 -3.00 29.35 -19.85
C THR A 180 -3.23 30.71 -19.22
N ALA A 181 -2.14 31.43 -18.95
CA ALA A 181 -2.23 32.84 -18.59
C ALA A 181 -2.98 33.59 -19.70
N GLN A 182 -3.84 34.54 -19.32
CA GLN A 182 -4.67 35.26 -20.28
C GLN A 182 -3.80 36.02 -21.29
N PRO A 183 -4.23 36.12 -22.57
CA PRO A 183 -3.52 36.91 -23.56
C PRO A 183 -3.44 38.38 -23.11
N VAL A 184 -2.32 39.03 -23.44
CA VAL A 184 -2.06 40.42 -23.09
C VAL A 184 -2.27 41.29 -24.33
N ASN A 185 -3.16 42.27 -24.22
CA ASN A 185 -3.44 43.20 -25.31
C ASN A 185 -2.31 44.23 -25.48
N CYS A 186 -1.88 44.43 -26.71
CA CYS A 186 -0.92 45.47 -27.06
C CYS A 186 -1.53 46.86 -26.84
N VAL A 187 -0.89 47.71 -26.03
CA VAL A 187 -1.37 49.09 -25.75
C VAL A 187 -1.42 49.95 -27.01
N LYS A 188 -0.59 49.66 -28.02
CA LYS A 188 -0.49 50.46 -29.25
C LYS A 188 -1.50 50.10 -30.32
N CYS A 189 -1.77 48.81 -30.54
CA CYS A 189 -2.61 48.35 -31.66
C CYS A 189 -3.77 47.42 -31.24
N GLY A 190 -3.89 47.09 -29.96
CA GLY A 190 -4.95 46.21 -29.45
C GLY A 190 -4.78 44.72 -29.76
N TYR A 191 -3.72 44.31 -30.46
CA TYR A 191 -3.50 42.90 -30.80
C TYR A 191 -3.23 42.03 -29.56
N GLU A 192 -3.86 40.87 -29.48
CA GLU A 192 -3.67 39.87 -28.42
C GLU A 192 -2.33 39.15 -28.57
N ASN A 193 -1.48 39.23 -27.56
CA ASN A 193 -0.16 38.60 -27.55
C ASN A 193 -0.06 37.54 -26.45
N HIS A 194 0.86 36.59 -26.63
CA HIS A 194 1.20 35.63 -25.58
C HIS A 194 1.68 36.37 -24.32
N PRO A 195 1.31 35.96 -23.10
CA PRO A 195 1.66 36.67 -21.86
C PRO A 195 3.17 36.73 -21.58
N SER A 196 3.98 35.91 -22.25
CA SER A 196 5.44 35.98 -22.20
C SER A 196 6.08 36.77 -23.36
N ALA A 197 5.29 37.41 -24.21
CA ALA A 197 5.80 38.17 -25.34
C ALA A 197 6.45 39.48 -24.87
N LYS A 198 7.68 39.72 -25.34
CA LYS A 198 8.41 40.99 -25.11
C LYS A 198 8.10 42.04 -26.18
N THR A 199 7.57 41.59 -27.33
CA THR A 199 7.21 42.45 -28.47
C THR A 199 5.87 42.01 -29.05
N CYS A 200 5.13 42.98 -29.60
CA CYS A 200 3.88 42.75 -30.29
C CYS A 200 4.13 42.05 -31.63
N SER A 201 3.51 40.90 -31.86
CA SER A 201 3.63 40.15 -33.12
C SER A 201 3.05 40.90 -34.33
N ALA A 202 2.13 41.85 -34.11
CA ALA A 202 1.52 42.64 -35.18
C ALA A 202 2.28 43.95 -35.49
N CYS A 203 2.56 44.78 -34.47
CA CYS A 203 3.11 46.13 -34.67
C CYS A 203 4.55 46.32 -34.19
N GLY A 204 5.18 45.29 -33.62
CA GLY A 204 6.56 45.33 -33.12
C GLY A 204 6.79 46.17 -31.87
N SER A 205 5.77 46.85 -31.32
CA SER A 205 5.93 47.62 -30.07
C SER A 205 6.30 46.72 -28.88
N ALA A 206 7.10 47.23 -27.96
CA ALA A 206 7.47 46.51 -26.75
C ALA A 206 6.24 46.28 -25.86
N ILE A 207 6.14 45.07 -25.29
CA ILE A 207 5.10 44.68 -24.34
C ILE A 207 5.80 44.26 -23.04
N ALA A 208 5.26 44.67 -21.90
CA ALA A 208 5.73 44.19 -20.61
C ALA A 208 5.21 42.76 -20.40
N PRO A 209 6.08 41.72 -20.39
CA PRO A 209 5.65 40.35 -20.21
C PRO A 209 5.10 40.15 -18.79
N GLN A 210 3.98 39.44 -18.67
CA GLN A 210 3.41 39.07 -17.37
C GLN A 210 4.00 37.78 -16.81
N VAL A 211 4.54 36.92 -17.68
CA VAL A 211 5.18 35.65 -17.28
C VAL A 211 6.49 35.44 -18.02
N ILE A 212 7.46 34.83 -17.34
CA ILE A 212 8.74 34.42 -17.95
C ILE A 212 8.47 33.24 -18.88
N SER A 213 8.97 33.30 -20.12
CA SER A 213 8.80 32.22 -21.10
C SER A 213 9.48 30.93 -20.61
N GLU A 214 8.97 29.76 -21.01
CA GLU A 214 9.60 28.49 -20.65
C GLU A 214 11.02 28.37 -21.22
N ALA A 215 11.26 28.93 -22.42
CA ALA A 215 12.59 28.99 -23.04
C ALA A 215 13.57 29.80 -22.17
N GLU A 216 13.18 30.99 -21.70
CA GLU A 216 14.01 31.82 -20.84
C GLU A 216 14.26 31.16 -19.48
N ARG A 217 13.25 30.46 -18.92
CA ARG A 217 13.41 29.68 -17.68
C ARG A 217 14.37 28.50 -17.84
N ALA A 218 14.42 27.90 -19.03
CA ALA A 218 15.36 26.84 -19.37
C ALA A 218 16.76 27.37 -19.77
N GLY A 219 16.97 28.69 -19.76
CA GLY A 219 18.23 29.31 -20.19
C GLY A 219 18.47 29.26 -21.71
N LEU A 220 17.44 28.97 -22.50
CA LEU A 220 17.49 28.99 -23.96
C LEU A 220 17.14 30.40 -24.44
N ARG A 221 18.04 31.00 -25.24
CA ARG A 221 17.88 32.32 -25.85
C ARG A 221 17.64 32.21 -27.34
#